data_AF-A0A507C9M4-F1
#
_entry.id   AF-A0A507C9M4-F1
#
_cell.length_a   1.000
_cell.length_b   1.000
_cell.length_c   1.000
_cell.angle_alpha   90.00
_cell.angle_beta   90.00
_cell.angle_gamma   90.00
#
_symmetry.space_group_name_H-M   'P 1'
#
loop_
_entity.id
_entity.type
_entity.pdbx_description
1 polymer ?
#
loop_
_entity_poly.entity_id
_entity_poly.type
_entity_poly.pdbx_seq_one_letter_code
_entity_poly.pdbx_strand_id
1 'polypeptide(L)'
;LLVTRDLALDLMHLNIDHDGRLMEFMNLAQSIHFSLQSDHGMARIMSLPSISKALNQCTPHDIFLLYASTAASFSASIILDFILSDDTSFLEFFIKYLRYTIMHPKQFASVCQTREFEVSDVAVMLEEVHERLIKLCSRRAVPFDASLLIKRLGQVTKLI
;
A
#
# COMPACT_ATOMS: atom_id res chain seq x y z
N LEU A 1 8.31 17.54 -25.65
CA LEU A 1 8.25 17.49 -24.18
C LEU A 1 7.21 16.45 -23.79
N LEU A 2 7.60 15.17 -23.79
CA LEU A 2 6.75 14.10 -23.26
C LEU A 2 6.89 14.20 -21.74
N VAL A 3 5.85 14.70 -21.07
CA VAL A 3 5.67 14.49 -19.63
C VAL A 3 5.91 13.00 -19.40
N THR A 4 6.85 12.65 -18.53
CA THR A 4 7.07 11.25 -18.14
C THR A 4 5.78 10.75 -17.51
N ARG A 5 5.00 10.02 -18.32
CA ARG A 5 3.70 9.48 -17.95
C ARG A 5 3.86 8.61 -16.70
N ASP A 6 3.08 8.89 -15.67
CA ASP A 6 3.13 8.17 -14.40
C ASP A 6 2.29 6.90 -14.51
N LEU A 7 2.96 5.78 -14.76
CA LEU A 7 2.28 4.52 -15.00
C LEU A 7 1.42 4.07 -13.81
N ALA A 8 1.88 4.26 -12.57
CA ALA A 8 1.13 3.81 -11.41
C ALA A 8 -0.14 4.64 -11.20
N LEU A 9 -0.06 5.97 -11.39
CA LEU A 9 -1.23 6.83 -11.31
C LEU A 9 -2.25 6.49 -12.40
N ASP A 10 -1.80 6.27 -13.63
CA ASP A 10 -2.67 5.88 -14.74
C ASP A 10 -3.35 4.54 -14.49
N LEU A 11 -2.59 3.53 -14.03
CA LEU A 11 -3.15 2.22 -13.68
C LEU A 11 -4.11 2.33 -12.51
N MET A 12 -3.88 3.26 -11.57
CA MET A 12 -4.81 3.50 -10.47
C MET A 12 -6.14 4.06 -10.97
N HIS A 13 -6.10 5.11 -11.79
CA HIS A 13 -7.31 5.69 -12.37
C HIS A 13 -8.10 4.71 -13.24
N LEU A 14 -7.44 3.77 -13.91
CA LEU A 14 -8.13 2.75 -14.71
C LEU A 14 -8.92 1.73 -13.87
N ASN A 15 -8.64 1.61 -12.57
CA ASN A 15 -9.26 0.63 -11.69
C ASN A 15 -10.11 1.25 -10.56
N ILE A 16 -10.06 2.57 -10.36
CA ILE A 16 -10.63 3.24 -9.18
C ILE A 16 -12.15 3.10 -9.02
N ASP A 17 -12.89 2.99 -10.13
CA ASP A 17 -14.36 2.88 -10.12
C ASP A 17 -14.86 1.48 -9.72
N HIS A 18 -13.96 0.52 -9.52
CA HIS A 18 -14.28 -0.87 -9.22
C HIS A 18 -13.36 -1.44 -8.14
N ASP A 19 -13.81 -1.40 -6.89
CA ASP A 19 -13.06 -1.86 -5.71
C ASP A 19 -12.41 -3.24 -5.91
N GLY A 20 -13.13 -4.23 -6.44
CA GLY A 20 -12.56 -5.56 -6.69
C GLY A 20 -11.38 -5.54 -7.65
N ARG A 21 -11.48 -4.82 -8.77
CA ARG A 21 -10.38 -4.68 -9.75
C ARG A 21 -9.21 -3.89 -9.18
N LEU A 22 -9.52 -2.86 -8.40
CA LEU A 22 -8.54 -2.07 -7.68
C LEU A 22 -7.71 -2.95 -6.74
N MET A 23 -8.37 -3.79 -5.93
CA MET A 23 -7.69 -4.70 -5.00
C MET A 23 -6.89 -5.78 -5.72
N GLU A 24 -7.41 -6.36 -6.80
CA GLU A 24 -6.67 -7.31 -7.65
C GLU A 24 -5.40 -6.66 -8.23
N PHE A 25 -5.53 -5.46 -8.77
CA PHE A 25 -4.41 -4.70 -9.31
C PHE A 25 -3.34 -4.43 -8.24
N MET A 26 -3.74 -3.94 -7.06
CA MET A 26 -2.82 -3.64 -5.97
C MET A 26 -2.06 -4.89 -5.50
N ASN A 27 -2.75 -6.01 -5.33
CA ASN A 27 -2.15 -7.29 -4.97
C ASN A 27 -1.21 -7.81 -6.07
N LEU A 28 -1.58 -7.67 -7.35
CA LEU A 28 -0.75 -8.06 -8.48
C LEU A 28 0.53 -7.24 -8.55
N ALA A 29 0.42 -5.90 -8.47
CA ALA A 29 1.58 -5.01 -8.49
C ALA A 29 2.56 -5.33 -7.35
N GLN A 30 2.04 -5.54 -6.14
CA GLN A 30 2.83 -5.94 -4.99
C GLN A 30 3.50 -7.31 -5.19
N SER A 31 2.78 -8.28 -5.75
CA SER A 31 3.31 -9.64 -6.02
C SER A 31 4.40 -9.64 -7.08
N ILE A 32 4.23 -8.84 -8.15
CA ILE A 32 5.26 -8.62 -9.17
C ILE A 32 6.49 -8.02 -8.51
N HIS A 33 6.34 -6.96 -7.71
CA HIS A 33 7.45 -6.32 -7.03
C HIS A 33 8.26 -7.30 -6.18
N PHE A 34 7.60 -8.09 -5.31
CA PHE A 34 8.30 -9.07 -4.49
C PHE A 34 8.96 -10.18 -5.30
N SER A 35 8.32 -10.64 -6.38
CA SER A 35 8.91 -11.64 -7.28
C SER A 35 10.18 -11.13 -7.94
N LEU A 36 10.21 -9.83 -8.29
CA LEU A 36 11.36 -9.19 -8.90
C LEU A 36 12.54 -8.98 -7.95
N GLN A 37 12.30 -8.99 -6.63
CA GLN A 37 13.37 -8.91 -5.64
C GLN A 37 14.11 -10.24 -5.41
N SER A 38 13.63 -11.35 -5.99
CA SER A 38 14.35 -12.63 -5.98
C SER A 38 15.54 -12.63 -6.95
N ASP A 39 16.53 -13.50 -6.74
CA ASP A 39 17.69 -13.64 -7.64
C ASP A 39 17.26 -13.90 -9.11
N HIS A 40 16.27 -14.77 -9.30
CA HIS A 40 15.72 -15.06 -10.63
C HIS A 40 14.97 -13.84 -11.21
N GLY A 41 14.21 -13.14 -10.39
CA GLY A 41 13.49 -11.93 -10.78
C GLY A 41 14.43 -10.81 -11.22
N MET A 42 15.49 -10.56 -10.44
CA MET A 42 16.51 -9.57 -10.73
C MET A 42 17.24 -9.86 -12.04
N ALA A 43 17.63 -11.13 -12.28
CA ALA A 43 18.27 -11.52 -13.54
C ALA A 43 17.36 -11.28 -14.75
N ARG A 44 16.05 -11.55 -14.63
CA ARG A 44 15.08 -11.30 -15.71
C ARG A 44 14.85 -9.81 -15.94
N ILE A 45 14.66 -9.01 -14.90
CA ILE A 45 14.33 -7.58 -15.07
C ILE A 45 15.52 -6.79 -15.62
N MET A 46 16.76 -7.19 -15.32
CA MET A 46 17.96 -6.64 -15.94
C MET A 46 18.00 -6.83 -17.46
N SER A 47 17.36 -7.89 -17.98
CA SER A 47 17.24 -8.11 -19.43
C SER A 47 16.11 -7.32 -20.10
N LEU A 48 15.29 -6.59 -19.32
CA LEU A 48 14.08 -5.89 -19.77
C LEU A 48 14.05 -4.43 -19.26
N PRO A 49 14.96 -3.55 -19.73
CA PRO A 49 15.18 -2.22 -19.15
C PRO A 49 13.95 -1.29 -19.19
N SER A 50 13.14 -1.35 -20.26
CA SER A 50 11.90 -0.55 -20.34
C SER A 50 10.86 -0.99 -19.29
N ILE A 51 10.77 -2.30 -19.04
CA ILE A 51 9.86 -2.85 -18.02
C ILE A 51 10.39 -2.52 -16.62
N SER A 52 11.70 -2.61 -16.41
CA SER A 52 12.34 -2.21 -15.15
C SER A 52 12.00 -0.76 -14.78
N LYS A 53 12.15 0.17 -15.74
CA LYS A 53 11.85 1.59 -15.52
C LYS A 53 10.37 1.81 -15.16
N ALA A 54 9.46 1.13 -15.85
CA ALA A 54 8.03 1.20 -15.60
C ALA A 54 7.66 0.67 -14.20
N LEU A 55 8.22 -0.47 -13.80
CA LEU A 55 7.92 -1.11 -12.53
C LEU A 55 8.54 -0.39 -11.33
N ASN A 56 9.62 0.37 -11.52
CA ASN A 56 10.16 1.26 -10.49
C ASN A 56 9.20 2.39 -10.09
N GLN A 57 8.19 2.68 -10.92
CA GLN A 57 7.11 3.62 -10.58
C GLN A 57 5.92 2.94 -9.89
N CYS A 58 5.92 1.60 -9.79
CA CYS A 58 4.81 0.80 -9.27
C CYS A 58 5.22 -0.01 -8.03
N THR A 59 6.03 0.58 -7.13
CA THR A 59 6.43 -0.12 -5.89
C THR A 59 5.24 -0.24 -4.93
N PRO A 60 5.29 -1.14 -3.93
CA PRO A 60 4.23 -1.22 -2.93
C PRO A 60 3.94 0.12 -2.22
N HIS A 61 4.96 0.97 -2.05
CA HIS A 61 4.79 2.33 -1.52
C HIS A 61 4.04 3.23 -2.50
N ASP A 62 4.41 3.23 -3.77
CA ASP A 62 3.72 4.02 -4.80
C ASP A 62 2.23 3.65 -4.84
N ILE A 63 1.94 2.35 -4.91
CA ILE A 63 0.59 1.83 -5.05
C ILE A 63 -0.25 2.16 -3.81
N PHE A 64 0.28 1.98 -2.60
CA PHE A 64 -0.46 2.31 -1.38
C PHE A 64 -0.71 3.81 -1.24
N LEU A 65 0.28 4.66 -1.52
CA LEU A 65 0.15 6.12 -1.39
C LEU A 65 -0.83 6.69 -2.42
N LEU A 66 -0.79 6.18 -3.66
CA LEU A 66 -1.76 6.55 -4.68
C LEU A 66 -3.17 6.09 -4.32
N TYR A 67 -3.34 4.87 -3.83
CA TYR A 67 -4.63 4.41 -3.33
C TYR A 67 -5.13 5.28 -2.17
N ALA A 68 -4.28 5.53 -1.18
CA ALA A 68 -4.61 6.32 0.00
C ALA A 68 -5.05 7.74 -0.38
N SER A 69 -4.35 8.39 -1.33
CA SER A 69 -4.70 9.72 -1.82
C SER A 69 -5.91 9.75 -2.74
N THR A 70 -5.96 8.91 -3.77
CA THR A 70 -6.95 9.00 -4.85
C THR A 70 -8.28 8.33 -4.49
N ALA A 71 -8.25 7.14 -3.90
CA ALA A 71 -9.45 6.36 -3.60
C ALA A 71 -9.94 6.61 -2.17
N ALA A 72 -9.01 6.68 -1.20
CA ALA A 72 -9.38 6.86 0.21
C ALA A 72 -9.36 8.32 0.67
N SER A 73 -8.80 9.27 -0.09
CA SER A 73 -8.60 10.66 0.36
C SER A 73 -7.97 10.76 1.77
N PHE A 74 -7.05 9.86 2.08
CA PHE A 74 -6.42 9.65 3.40
C PHE A 74 -7.41 9.43 4.56
N SER A 75 -8.61 8.93 4.26
CA SER A 75 -9.64 8.64 5.26
C SER A 75 -9.38 7.31 5.97
N ALA A 76 -9.10 7.38 7.27
CA ALA A 76 -9.00 6.20 8.13
C ALA A 76 -10.27 5.35 8.15
N SER A 77 -11.45 5.98 7.98
CA SER A 77 -12.72 5.25 7.88
C SER A 77 -12.76 4.35 6.65
N ILE A 78 -12.35 4.86 5.49
CA ILE A 78 -12.35 4.07 4.24
C ILE A 78 -11.39 2.89 4.38
N ILE A 79 -10.18 3.12 4.91
CA ILE A 79 -9.21 2.04 5.16
C ILE A 79 -9.80 0.98 6.10
N LEU A 80 -10.48 1.39 7.17
CA LEU A 80 -11.11 0.47 8.10
C LEU A 80 -12.26 -0.31 7.48
N ASP A 81 -13.10 0.32 6.66
CA ASP A 81 -14.20 -0.35 5.97
C ASP A 81 -13.67 -1.48 5.08
N PHE A 82 -12.57 -1.27 4.36
CA PHE A 82 -11.91 -2.32 3.58
C PHE A 82 -11.23 -3.40 4.46
N ILE A 83 -10.66 -3.03 5.61
CA ILE A 83 -10.07 -4.00 6.55
C ILE A 83 -11.15 -4.92 7.15
N LEU A 84 -12.34 -4.39 7.39
CA LEU A 84 -13.45 -5.08 8.07
C LEU A 84 -14.44 -5.73 7.08
N SER A 85 -14.25 -5.53 5.78
CA SER A 85 -15.05 -6.12 4.72
C SER A 85 -14.96 -7.66 4.72
N ASP A 86 -16.00 -8.31 4.23
CA ASP A 86 -16.00 -9.75 3.94
C ASP A 86 -15.04 -10.09 2.77
N ASP A 87 -14.74 -9.12 1.90
CA ASP A 87 -13.68 -9.24 0.90
C ASP A 87 -12.31 -8.94 1.54
N THR A 88 -11.52 -10.00 1.71
CA THR A 88 -10.22 -9.93 2.38
C THR A 88 -9.08 -9.45 1.48
N SER A 89 -9.34 -9.13 0.21
CA SER A 89 -8.29 -8.78 -0.77
C SER A 89 -7.47 -7.56 -0.33
N PHE A 90 -8.13 -6.54 0.24
CA PHE A 90 -7.42 -5.38 0.80
C PHE A 90 -6.61 -5.77 2.05
N LEU A 91 -7.21 -6.52 2.97
CA LEU A 91 -6.55 -6.97 4.19
C LEU A 91 -5.27 -7.76 3.89
N GLU A 92 -5.31 -8.65 2.90
CA GLU A 92 -4.15 -9.41 2.43
C GLU A 92 -3.04 -8.50 1.89
N PHE A 93 -3.39 -7.55 1.01
CA PHE A 93 -2.46 -6.54 0.50
C PHE A 93 -1.85 -5.75 1.65
N PHE A 94 -2.69 -5.28 2.58
CA PHE A 94 -2.30 -4.35 3.63
C PHE A 94 -1.36 -5.00 4.65
N ILE A 95 -1.63 -6.25 5.07
CA ILE A 95 -0.75 -7.01 5.96
C ILE A 95 0.65 -7.18 5.34
N LYS A 96 0.73 -7.49 4.04
CA LYS A 96 2.00 -7.61 3.29
C LYS A 96 2.68 -6.26 3.15
N TYR A 97 1.92 -5.21 2.85
CA TYR A 97 2.40 -3.84 2.72
C TYR A 97 3.02 -3.33 4.02
N LEU A 98 2.34 -3.46 5.17
CA LEU A 98 2.87 -3.01 6.45
C LEU A 98 4.20 -3.70 6.80
N ARG A 99 4.34 -5.00 6.50
CA ARG A 99 5.61 -5.72 6.65
C ARG A 99 6.70 -5.13 5.76
N TYR A 100 6.37 -4.83 4.50
CA TYR A 100 7.29 -4.21 3.56
C TYR A 100 7.74 -2.82 4.05
N THR A 101 6.82 -1.99 4.53
CA THR A 101 7.12 -0.67 5.10
C THR A 101 8.05 -0.74 6.30
N ILE A 102 7.85 -1.71 7.20
CA ILE A 102 8.75 -1.94 8.33
C ILE A 102 10.17 -2.28 7.86
N MET A 103 10.32 -3.05 6.78
CA MET A 103 11.62 -3.43 6.23
C MET A 103 12.28 -2.30 5.42
N HIS A 104 11.48 -1.39 4.85
CA HIS A 104 11.95 -0.35 3.93
C HIS A 104 11.43 1.07 4.30
N PRO A 105 11.62 1.56 5.54
CA PRO A 105 11.06 2.84 5.98
C PRO A 105 11.70 4.04 5.28
N LYS A 106 13.01 3.98 4.96
CA LYS A 106 13.68 5.04 4.20
C LYS A 106 13.14 5.18 2.78
N GLN A 107 12.75 4.07 2.16
CA GLN A 107 12.14 4.09 0.83
C GLN A 107 10.75 4.72 0.89
N PHE A 108 9.99 4.47 1.96
CA PHE A 108 8.69 5.11 2.16
C PHE A 108 8.82 6.65 2.14
N ALA A 109 9.70 7.22 2.96
CA ALA A 109 9.94 8.66 2.98
C ALA A 109 10.39 9.22 1.61
N SER A 110 11.26 8.49 0.90
CA SER A 110 11.71 8.87 -0.44
C SER A 110 10.57 8.87 -1.47
N VAL A 111 9.64 7.92 -1.38
CA VAL A 111 8.49 7.84 -2.29
C VAL A 111 7.50 8.95 -1.94
N CYS A 112 7.22 9.21 -0.67
CA CYS A 112 6.40 10.35 -0.24
C CYS A 112 6.93 11.66 -0.83
N GLN A 113 8.25 11.92 -0.69
CA GLN A 113 8.89 13.10 -1.27
C GLN A 113 8.74 13.16 -2.79
N THR A 114 8.98 12.05 -3.49
CA THR A 114 8.91 12.00 -4.96
C THR A 114 7.48 12.21 -5.48
N ARG A 115 6.49 11.79 -4.69
CA ARG A 115 5.06 11.89 -5.00
C ARG A 115 4.42 13.16 -4.46
N GLU A 116 5.19 14.02 -3.79
CA GLU A 116 4.69 15.25 -3.15
C GLU A 116 3.61 14.98 -2.09
N PHE A 117 3.72 13.85 -1.37
CA PHE A 117 2.89 13.56 -0.21
C PHE A 117 3.62 13.89 1.09
N GLU A 118 2.89 14.52 2.02
CA GLU A 118 3.39 14.73 3.37
C GLU A 118 3.35 13.42 4.16
N VAL A 119 4.49 13.05 4.74
CA VAL A 119 4.60 11.83 5.57
C VAL A 119 3.64 11.88 6.75
N SER A 120 3.42 13.08 7.30
CA SER A 120 2.49 13.30 8.41
C SER A 120 1.05 12.92 8.08
N ASP A 121 0.57 13.17 6.86
CA ASP A 121 -0.81 12.87 6.49
C ASP A 121 -1.06 11.35 6.50
N VAL A 122 -0.09 10.60 5.99
CA VAL A 122 -0.14 9.13 6.00
C VAL A 122 0.00 8.58 7.41
N ALA A 123 0.90 9.16 8.22
CA ALA A 123 1.10 8.76 9.61
C ALA A 123 -0.17 8.97 10.44
N VAL A 124 -0.79 10.14 10.36
CA VAL A 124 -2.05 10.48 11.06
C VAL A 124 -3.16 9.51 10.66
N MET A 125 -3.33 9.25 9.35
CA MET A 125 -4.32 8.28 8.88
C MET A 125 -4.06 6.88 9.47
N LEU A 126 -2.83 6.38 9.43
CA LEU A 126 -2.49 5.04 9.94
C LEU A 126 -2.60 4.95 11.47
N GLU A 127 -2.29 6.02 12.20
CA GLU A 127 -2.50 6.11 13.65
C GLU A 127 -3.99 6.03 14.00
N GLU A 128 -4.84 6.77 13.29
CA GLU A 128 -6.29 6.71 13.52
C GLU A 128 -6.85 5.31 13.22
N VAL A 129 -6.41 4.68 12.12
CA VAL A 129 -6.75 3.28 11.80
C VAL A 129 -6.34 2.35 12.95
N HIS A 130 -5.12 2.51 13.46
CA HIS A 130 -4.58 1.69 14.54
C HIS A 130 -5.39 1.83 15.84
N GLU A 131 -5.66 3.06 16.28
CA GLU A 131 -6.43 3.34 17.49
C GLU A 131 -7.86 2.81 17.41
N ARG A 132 -8.53 3.05 16.28
CA ARG A 132 -9.90 2.57 16.05
C ARG A 132 -9.96 1.06 15.99
N LEU A 133 -8.99 0.40 15.35
CA LEU A 133 -8.93 -1.06 15.30
C LEU A 133 -8.73 -1.68 16.69
N ILE A 134 -7.87 -1.09 17.55
CA ILE A 134 -7.73 -1.50 18.96
C ILE A 134 -9.07 -1.39 19.69
N LYS A 135 -9.77 -0.26 19.52
CA LYS A 135 -11.08 -0.03 20.15
C LYS A 135 -12.12 -1.06 19.69
N LEU A 136 -12.16 -1.39 18.40
CA LEU A 136 -13.05 -2.41 17.86
C LEU A 136 -12.72 -3.81 18.41
N CYS A 137 -11.44 -4.15 18.53
CA CYS A 137 -11.00 -5.42 19.12
C CYS A 137 -11.42 -5.54 20.59
N SER A 138 -11.26 -4.47 21.38
CA SER A 138 -11.68 -4.45 22.79
C SER A 138 -13.18 -4.71 22.98
N ARG A 139 -13.99 -4.42 21.95
CA ARG A 139 -15.45 -4.61 21.91
C ARG A 139 -15.86 -5.92 21.23
N ARG A 140 -14.90 -6.75 20.80
CA ARG A 140 -15.14 -7.97 19.99
C ARG A 140 -15.94 -7.70 18.71
N ALA A 141 -15.73 -6.53 18.10
CA ALA A 141 -16.43 -6.08 16.89
C ALA A 141 -15.62 -6.30 15.60
N VAL A 142 -14.50 -7.06 15.68
CA VAL A 142 -13.66 -7.41 14.53
C VAL A 142 -13.88 -8.89 14.20
N PRO A 143 -14.16 -9.26 12.93
CA PRO A 143 -14.52 -10.62 12.56
C PRO A 143 -13.34 -11.61 12.50
N PHE A 144 -12.12 -11.17 12.85
CA PHE A 144 -10.89 -11.96 12.78
C PHE A 144 -9.90 -11.56 13.90
N ASP A 145 -8.83 -12.36 14.07
CA ASP A 145 -7.72 -12.01 14.98
C ASP A 145 -6.84 -10.91 14.36
N ALA A 146 -7.04 -9.67 14.81
CA ALA A 146 -6.29 -8.51 14.34
C ALA A 146 -4.95 -8.28 15.08
N SER A 147 -4.50 -9.18 15.96
CA SER A 147 -3.31 -8.97 16.80
C SER A 147 -2.04 -8.65 15.99
N LEU A 148 -1.83 -9.37 14.88
CA LEU A 148 -0.69 -9.13 13.99
C LEU A 148 -0.80 -7.79 13.25
N LEU A 149 -2.01 -7.46 12.78
CA LEU A 149 -2.28 -6.21 12.06
C LEU A 149 -2.03 -5.00 12.96
N ILE A 150 -2.60 -5.01 14.17
CA ILE A 150 -2.39 -3.98 15.21
C ILE A 150 -0.90 -3.82 15.51
N LYS A 151 -0.20 -4.94 15.77
CA LYS A 151 1.24 -4.89 16.05
C LYS A 151 2.04 -4.23 14.93
N ARG A 152 1.75 -4.56 13.66
CA ARG A 152 2.47 -3.99 12.51
C ARG A 152 2.12 -2.53 12.27
N LEU A 153 0.84 -2.15 12.39
CA LEU A 153 0.42 -0.75 12.31
C LEU A 153 1.19 0.11 13.33
N GLY A 154 1.18 -0.29 14.60
CA GLY A 154 1.90 0.44 15.65
C GLY A 154 3.43 0.43 15.52
N GLN A 155 4.01 -0.45 14.69
CA GLN A 155 5.42 -0.38 14.30
C GLN A 155 5.62 0.62 13.18
N VAL A 156 4.78 0.58 12.14
CA VAL A 156 4.86 1.51 11.00
C VAL A 156 4.72 2.95 11.46
N THR A 157 3.72 3.27 12.29
CA THR A 157 3.49 4.65 12.77
C THR A 157 4.64 5.21 13.62
N LYS A 158 5.52 4.36 14.16
CA LYS A 158 6.73 4.79 14.87
C LYS A 158 7.95 4.95 13.96
N LEU A 159 7.89 4.39 12.75
CA LEU A 159 9.00 4.33 11.80
C LEU A 159 8.90 5.42 10.74
N ILE A 160 7.69 5.88 10.43
CA ILE A 160 7.41 6.90 9.42
C ILE A 160 7.17 8.25 10.08
#